data_AF-A0A2D8XEK1-F1
#
_entry.id   AF-A0A2D8XEK1-F1
#
_cell.length_a   1.000
_cell.length_b   1.000
_cell.length_c   1.000
_cell.angle_alpha   90.00
_cell.angle_beta   90.00
_cell.angle_gamma   90.00
#
_symmetry.space_group_name_H-M   'P 1'
#
loop_
_entity.id
_entity.type
_entity.pdbx_description
1 polymer ?
#
loop_
_entity_poly.entity_id
_entity_poly.type
_entity_poly.pdbx_seq_one_letter_code
_entity_poly.pdbx_strand_id
1 'polypeptide(L)'
;MSKSNVLAKMKEEAAKAKQSKEAKQVKSALHSMGKGEMEPIFQLDDDGQRLFSIVVDYLDDRGLIESVDVITITMLAKSLALYIAVARHVHGFSDVIQVYPNGSSNVSGAFTALSKAQDQVLKLSAKLGLSPMDRSRILGAATSAMAANGKSQEGDELDDLM
;
A
#
# COMPACT_ATOMS: atom_id res chain seq x y z
N MET A 1 -33.60 15.68 -35.88
CA MET A 1 -33.34 14.77 -34.74
C MET A 1 -32.59 15.53 -33.65
N SER A 2 -33.07 15.51 -32.40
CA SER A 2 -32.53 16.33 -31.29
C SER A 2 -31.26 15.72 -30.69
N LYS A 3 -30.24 16.56 -30.43
CA LYS A 3 -28.95 16.20 -29.80
C LYS A 3 -29.09 15.44 -28.47
N SER A 4 -30.21 15.63 -27.77
CA SER A 4 -30.55 14.91 -26.53
C SER A 4 -30.67 13.39 -26.77
N ASN A 5 -31.16 12.99 -27.93
CA ASN A 5 -31.42 11.58 -28.25
C ASN A 5 -30.14 10.80 -28.63
N VAL A 6 -29.09 11.50 -29.07
CA VAL A 6 -27.79 10.91 -29.42
C VAL A 6 -26.97 10.65 -28.16
N LEU A 7 -26.95 11.60 -27.22
CA LEU A 7 -26.25 11.45 -25.93
C LEU A 7 -26.87 10.36 -25.05
N ALA A 8 -28.20 10.21 -25.09
CA ALA A 8 -28.89 9.11 -24.40
C ALA A 8 -28.48 7.74 -24.98
N LYS A 9 -28.46 7.61 -26.31
CA LYS A 9 -28.00 6.37 -26.99
C LYS A 9 -26.53 6.05 -26.71
N MET A 10 -25.64 7.04 -26.70
CA MET A 10 -24.23 6.82 -26.37
C MET A 10 -24.03 6.37 -24.91
N LYS A 11 -24.80 6.92 -23.96
CA LYS A 11 -24.74 6.47 -22.55
C LYS A 11 -25.28 5.05 -22.38
N GLU A 12 -26.32 4.69 -23.14
CA GLU A 12 -26.91 3.35 -23.10
C GLU A 12 -25.99 2.30 -23.73
N GLU A 13 -25.31 2.63 -24.82
CA GLU A 13 -24.29 1.78 -25.45
C GLU A 13 -23.03 1.64 -24.58
N ALA A 14 -22.58 2.72 -23.91
CA ALA A 14 -21.49 2.66 -22.94
C ALA A 14 -21.84 1.81 -21.70
N ALA A 15 -23.10 1.85 -21.26
CA ALA A 15 -23.59 0.99 -20.17
C ALA A 15 -23.67 -0.48 -20.59
N LYS A 16 -24.09 -0.77 -21.84
CA LYS A 16 -24.10 -2.13 -22.42
C LYS A 16 -22.69 -2.68 -22.64
N ALA A 17 -21.73 -1.83 -23.06
CA ALA A 17 -20.33 -2.20 -23.18
C ALA A 17 -19.69 -2.53 -21.81
N LYS A 18 -20.02 -1.79 -20.74
CA LYS A 18 -19.60 -2.11 -19.35
C LYS A 18 -20.19 -3.41 -18.81
N GLN A 19 -21.32 -3.87 -19.34
CA GLN A 19 -21.98 -5.12 -18.94
C GLN A 19 -21.65 -6.31 -19.84
N SER A 20 -20.86 -6.13 -20.91
CA SER A 20 -20.53 -7.21 -21.83
C SER A 20 -19.73 -8.32 -21.13
N LYS A 21 -19.94 -9.57 -21.57
CA LYS A 21 -19.19 -10.73 -21.08
C LYS A 21 -17.69 -10.59 -21.31
N GLU A 22 -17.29 -9.82 -22.32
CA GLU A 22 -15.89 -9.49 -22.61
C GLU A 22 -15.30 -8.55 -21.56
N ALA A 23 -16.02 -7.51 -21.10
CA ALA A 23 -15.54 -6.67 -20.00
C ALA A 23 -15.37 -7.46 -18.69
N LYS A 24 -16.24 -8.44 -18.43
CA LYS A 24 -16.09 -9.37 -17.29
C LYS A 24 -14.95 -10.37 -17.49
N GLN A 25 -14.75 -10.91 -18.70
CA GLN A 25 -13.65 -11.82 -19.02
C GLN A 25 -12.30 -11.12 -19.00
N VAL A 26 -12.22 -9.89 -19.52
CA VAL A 26 -11.01 -9.05 -19.45
C VAL A 26 -10.73 -8.67 -18.00
N LYS A 27 -11.76 -8.32 -17.21
CA LYS A 27 -11.58 -8.08 -15.78
C LYS A 27 -11.13 -9.35 -15.04
N SER A 28 -11.69 -10.53 -15.34
CA SER A 28 -11.24 -11.78 -14.72
C SER A 28 -9.86 -12.23 -15.20
N ALA A 29 -9.51 -11.95 -16.46
CA ALA A 29 -8.20 -12.25 -17.04
C ALA A 29 -7.12 -11.33 -16.46
N LEU A 30 -7.41 -10.03 -16.30
CA LEU A 30 -6.57 -9.09 -15.55
C LEU A 30 -6.44 -9.51 -14.08
N HIS A 31 -7.54 -9.96 -13.44
CA HIS A 31 -7.51 -10.48 -12.07
C HIS A 31 -6.74 -11.80 -11.94
N SER A 32 -6.70 -12.63 -12.99
CA SER A 32 -5.91 -13.87 -13.01
C SER A 32 -4.46 -13.65 -13.43
N MET A 33 -4.17 -12.59 -14.19
CA MET A 33 -2.81 -12.20 -14.59
C MET A 33 -2.09 -11.39 -13.51
N GLY A 34 -2.83 -10.63 -12.68
CA GLY A 34 -2.32 -9.96 -11.47
C GLY A 34 -2.10 -10.89 -10.28
N LYS A 35 -2.68 -12.10 -10.32
CA LYS A 35 -2.33 -13.23 -9.44
C LYS A 35 -1.03 -13.91 -9.89
N GLY A 36 0.03 -13.14 -10.12
CA GLY A 36 1.33 -13.69 -9.77
C GLY A 36 1.25 -13.97 -8.29
N GLU A 37 1.20 -15.24 -7.88
CA GLU A 37 1.23 -15.62 -6.46
C GLU A 37 2.47 -14.96 -5.87
N MET A 38 2.27 -13.80 -5.25
CA MET A 38 3.36 -13.09 -4.63
C MET A 38 3.74 -13.94 -3.43
N GLU A 39 4.96 -14.46 -3.46
CA GLU A 39 5.48 -15.27 -2.37
C GLU A 39 6.47 -14.44 -1.54
N PRO A 40 6.51 -14.66 -0.22
CA PRO A 40 7.54 -14.05 0.61
C PRO A 40 8.93 -14.42 0.14
N ILE A 41 9.83 -13.44 0.09
CA ILE A 41 11.23 -13.65 -0.32
C ILE A 41 12.06 -14.50 0.67
N PHE A 42 11.55 -14.69 1.88
CA PHE A 42 12.13 -15.55 2.91
C PHE A 42 11.02 -16.18 3.75
N GLN A 43 11.35 -17.27 4.43
CA GLN A 43 10.40 -18.02 5.23
C GLN A 43 9.85 -17.17 6.39
N LEU A 44 8.53 -17.05 6.44
CA LEU A 44 7.79 -16.41 7.53
C LEU A 44 7.28 -17.48 8.50
N ASP A 45 7.03 -17.06 9.74
CA ASP A 45 6.24 -17.84 10.70
C ASP A 45 4.75 -17.76 10.34
N ASP A 46 3.90 -18.58 10.96
CA ASP A 46 2.47 -18.64 10.64
C ASP A 46 1.77 -17.27 10.72
N ASP A 47 2.10 -16.49 11.76
CA ASP A 47 1.60 -15.13 11.95
C ASP A 47 2.10 -14.20 10.82
N GLY A 48 3.37 -14.28 10.46
CA GLY A 48 3.97 -13.52 9.36
C GLY A 48 3.37 -13.88 8.00
N GLN A 49 3.15 -15.17 7.72
CA GLN A 49 2.55 -15.64 6.47
C GLN A 49 1.11 -15.10 6.34
N ARG A 50 0.34 -15.20 7.42
CA ARG A 50 -1.02 -14.65 7.47
C ARG A 50 -1.03 -13.14 7.24
N LEU A 51 -0.12 -12.40 7.90
CA LEU A 51 -0.01 -10.95 7.74
C LEU A 51 0.42 -10.56 6.33
N PHE A 52 1.32 -11.33 5.73
CA PHE A 52 1.73 -11.15 4.34
C PHE A 52 0.53 -11.24 3.39
N SER A 53 -0.28 -12.31 3.50
CA SER A 53 -1.49 -12.46 2.69
C SER A 53 -2.45 -11.29 2.89
N ILE A 54 -2.66 -10.83 4.12
CA ILE A 54 -3.53 -9.67 4.41
C ILE A 54 -3.02 -8.40 3.73
N VAL A 55 -1.71 -8.15 3.73
CA VAL A 55 -1.14 -6.96 3.08
C VAL A 55 -1.25 -7.07 1.56
N VAL A 56 -1.01 -8.26 1.00
CA VAL A 56 -1.18 -8.53 -0.45
C VAL A 56 -2.63 -8.28 -0.85
N ASP A 57 -3.60 -8.90 -0.16
CA ASP A 57 -5.03 -8.73 -0.43
C ASP A 57 -5.44 -7.25 -0.36
N TYR A 58 -4.96 -6.54 0.67
CA TYR A 58 -5.24 -5.10 0.81
C TYR A 58 -4.67 -4.27 -0.35
N LEU A 59 -3.47 -4.60 -0.84
CA LEU A 59 -2.85 -3.88 -1.96
C LEU A 59 -3.51 -4.24 -3.30
N ASP A 60 -3.94 -5.49 -3.48
CA ASP A 60 -4.67 -5.96 -4.67
C ASP A 60 -6.04 -5.29 -4.76
N ASP A 61 -6.80 -5.25 -3.65
CA ASP A 61 -8.09 -4.55 -3.55
C ASP A 61 -8.02 -3.07 -3.93
N ARG A 62 -6.84 -2.46 -3.76
CA ARG A 62 -6.56 -1.05 -4.07
C ARG A 62 -5.93 -0.85 -5.45
N GLY A 63 -5.63 -1.92 -6.18
CA GLY A 63 -4.90 -1.87 -7.45
C GLY A 63 -3.47 -1.33 -7.31
N LEU A 64 -2.87 -1.47 -6.13
CA LEU A 64 -1.53 -0.98 -5.81
C LEU A 64 -0.48 -2.10 -5.86
N ILE A 65 -0.91 -3.34 -6.07
CA ILE A 65 -0.06 -4.53 -5.99
C ILE A 65 1.13 -4.48 -6.98
N GLU A 66 0.92 -3.94 -8.18
CA GLU A 66 1.97 -3.77 -9.21
C GLU A 66 2.97 -2.66 -8.89
N SER A 67 2.60 -1.72 -8.01
CA SER A 67 3.42 -0.56 -7.64
C SER A 67 4.34 -0.82 -6.45
N VAL A 68 4.23 -1.99 -5.83
CA VAL A 68 4.90 -2.34 -4.58
C VAL A 68 5.77 -3.57 -4.77
N ASP A 69 7.02 -3.45 -4.32
CA ASP A 69 7.96 -4.57 -4.32
C ASP A 69 7.61 -5.60 -3.23
N VAL A 70 7.65 -6.89 -3.61
CA VAL A 70 7.43 -8.04 -2.73
C VAL A 70 8.38 -8.07 -1.54
N ILE A 71 9.61 -7.54 -1.67
CA ILE A 71 10.57 -7.40 -0.56
C ILE A 71 9.96 -6.52 0.52
N THR A 72 9.33 -5.40 0.14
CA THR A 72 8.74 -4.45 1.09
C THR A 72 7.57 -5.07 1.83
N ILE A 73 6.73 -5.84 1.13
CA ILE A 73 5.59 -6.55 1.71
C ILE A 73 6.07 -7.63 2.69
N THR A 74 7.07 -8.42 2.29
CA THR A 74 7.66 -9.47 3.11
C THR A 74 8.28 -8.91 4.39
N MET A 75 9.02 -7.81 4.28
CA MET A 75 9.62 -7.13 5.42
C MET A 75 8.55 -6.53 6.35
N LEU A 76 7.49 -5.93 5.80
CA LEU A 76 6.40 -5.40 6.62
C LEU A 76 5.69 -6.51 7.39
N ALA A 77 5.39 -7.62 6.73
CA ALA A 77 4.75 -8.77 7.36
C ALA A 77 5.61 -9.32 8.52
N LYS A 78 6.92 -9.47 8.32
CA LYS A 78 7.83 -9.92 9.38
C LYS A 78 7.91 -8.92 10.55
N SER A 79 8.03 -7.63 10.25
CA SER A 79 8.10 -6.59 11.28
C SER A 79 6.79 -6.50 12.09
N LEU A 80 5.63 -6.67 11.45
CA LEU A 80 4.33 -6.74 12.13
C LEU A 80 4.21 -7.97 13.02
N ALA A 81 4.59 -9.15 12.53
CA ALA A 81 4.58 -10.38 13.32
C ALA A 81 5.47 -10.24 14.56
N LEU A 82 6.69 -9.71 14.39
CA LEU A 82 7.61 -9.45 15.49
C LEU A 82 7.06 -8.42 16.48
N TYR A 83 6.48 -7.32 15.97
CA TYR A 83 5.86 -6.31 16.81
C TYR A 83 4.74 -6.90 17.68
N ILE A 84 3.83 -7.67 17.09
CA ILE A 84 2.73 -8.33 17.82
C ILE A 84 3.28 -9.32 18.85
N ALA A 85 4.26 -10.14 18.48
CA ALA A 85 4.86 -11.11 19.38
C ALA A 85 5.51 -10.43 20.60
N VAL A 86 6.31 -9.38 20.38
CA VAL A 86 6.98 -8.66 21.48
C VAL A 86 5.99 -7.83 22.29
N ALA A 87 4.97 -7.23 21.67
CA ALA A 87 3.94 -6.45 22.36
C ALA A 87 3.16 -7.31 23.36
N ARG A 88 2.97 -8.61 23.08
CA ARG A 88 2.38 -9.59 24.03
C ARG A 88 3.25 -9.85 25.26
N HIS A 89 4.49 -9.38 25.30
CA HIS A 89 5.38 -9.53 26.46
C HIS A 89 5.61 -8.23 27.24
N VAL A 90 5.12 -7.09 26.73
CA VAL A 90 5.29 -5.77 27.36
C VAL A 90 3.92 -5.24 27.71
N HIS A 91 3.51 -5.40 28.97
CA HIS A 91 2.18 -5.00 29.45
C HIS A 91 2.23 -3.77 30.36
N GLY A 92 3.33 -3.59 31.10
CA GLY A 92 3.43 -2.53 32.10
C GLY A 92 4.83 -1.99 32.30
N PHE A 93 4.94 -1.01 33.20
CA PHE A 93 6.18 -0.31 33.52
C PHE A 93 7.33 -1.24 33.96
N SER A 94 7.00 -2.32 34.69
CA SER A 94 7.96 -3.34 35.10
C SER A 94 8.60 -4.08 33.93
N ASP A 95 7.93 -4.14 32.79
CA ASP A 95 8.44 -4.83 31.59
C ASP A 95 9.30 -3.88 30.75
N VAL A 96 9.23 -2.58 31.01
CA VAL A 96 10.01 -1.53 30.35
C VAL A 96 11.35 -1.31 31.04
N ILE A 97 11.40 -1.49 32.36
CA ILE A 97 12.60 -1.22 33.17
C ILE A 97 13.18 -2.51 33.71
N GLN A 98 14.43 -2.78 33.35
CA GLN A 98 15.23 -3.85 33.94
C GLN A 98 16.05 -3.30 35.11
N VAL A 99 15.83 -3.83 36.31
CA VAL A 99 16.61 -3.50 37.51
C VAL A 99 17.61 -4.62 37.80
N TYR A 100 18.88 -4.28 38.01
CA TYR A 100 19.95 -5.22 38.31
C TYR A 100 20.15 -5.40 39.82
N PRO A 101 20.78 -6.51 40.26
CA PRO A 101 21.00 -6.78 41.70
C PRO A 101 21.81 -5.70 42.45
N ASN A 102 22.59 -4.90 41.72
CA ASN A 102 23.39 -3.80 42.27
C ASN A 102 22.59 -2.48 42.42
N GLY A 103 21.29 -2.48 42.11
CA GLY A 103 20.42 -1.30 42.19
C GLY A 103 20.46 -0.38 40.97
N SER A 104 21.25 -0.69 39.93
CA SER A 104 21.16 0.07 38.66
C SER A 104 19.93 -0.36 37.84
N SER A 105 19.47 0.52 36.96
CA SER A 105 18.34 0.24 36.07
C SER A 105 18.62 0.66 34.64
N ASN A 106 18.06 -0.06 33.68
CA ASN A 106 18.13 0.20 32.25
C ASN A 106 16.76 -0.05 31.60
N VAL A 107 16.64 0.38 30.35
CA VAL A 107 15.54 -0.04 29.47
C VAL A 107 15.68 -1.54 29.20
N SER A 108 14.58 -2.27 29.29
CA SER A 108 14.56 -3.71 29.08
C SER A 108 14.86 -4.08 27.62
N GLY A 109 15.40 -5.27 27.41
CA GLY A 109 15.58 -5.82 26.07
C GLY A 109 14.25 -5.99 25.32
N ALA A 110 13.18 -6.36 26.03
CA ALA A 110 11.85 -6.52 25.45
C ALA A 110 11.29 -5.19 24.93
N PHE A 111 11.38 -4.12 25.72
CA PHE A 111 10.95 -2.79 25.26
C PHE A 111 11.81 -2.28 24.10
N THR A 112 13.13 -2.50 24.15
CA THR A 112 14.03 -2.13 23.05
C THR A 112 13.66 -2.83 21.74
N ALA A 113 13.33 -4.14 21.82
CA ALA A 113 12.87 -4.90 20.66
C ALA A 113 11.51 -4.38 20.15
N LEU A 114 10.59 -4.05 21.06
CA LEU A 114 9.28 -3.49 20.73
C LEU A 114 9.42 -2.16 19.98
N SER A 115 10.21 -1.22 20.50
CA SER A 115 10.42 0.09 19.88
C SER A 115 11.03 -0.05 18.48
N LYS A 116 12.01 -0.93 18.30
CA LYS A 116 12.62 -1.17 16.98
C LYS A 116 11.63 -1.79 15.99
N ALA A 117 10.82 -2.75 16.42
CA ALA A 117 9.81 -3.37 15.58
C ALA A 117 8.73 -2.33 15.18
N GLN A 118 8.27 -1.52 16.14
CA GLN A 118 7.32 -0.43 15.89
C GLN A 118 7.86 0.57 14.86
N ASP A 119 9.11 1.02 15.00
CA ASP A 119 9.75 1.94 14.06
C ASP A 119 9.82 1.36 12.65
N GLN A 120 10.12 0.07 12.51
CA GLN A 120 10.13 -0.61 11.21
C GLN A 120 8.73 -0.67 10.59
N VAL A 121 7.71 -1.03 11.39
CA VAL A 121 6.32 -1.05 10.95
C VAL A 121 5.90 0.33 10.44
N LEU A 122 6.18 1.40 11.19
CA LEU A 122 5.83 2.76 10.80
C LEU A 122 6.53 3.19 9.50
N LYS A 123 7.83 2.93 9.38
CA LYS A 123 8.62 3.26 8.19
C LYS A 123 8.13 2.54 6.94
N LEU A 124 7.84 1.24 7.05
CA LEU A 124 7.37 0.43 5.91
C LEU A 124 5.91 0.76 5.57
N SER A 125 5.06 1.00 6.58
CA SER A 125 3.67 1.42 6.36
C SER A 125 3.57 2.77 5.65
N ALA A 126 4.47 3.70 5.95
CA ALA A 126 4.55 5.00 5.27
C ALA A 126 4.90 4.84 3.78
N LYS A 127 5.88 3.98 3.46
CA LYS A 127 6.28 3.70 2.07
C LYS A 127 5.15 3.12 1.22
N LEU A 128 4.27 2.35 1.83
CA LEU A 128 3.12 1.73 1.17
C LEU A 128 1.88 2.62 1.12
N GLY A 129 1.94 3.85 1.65
CA GLY A 129 0.77 4.72 1.75
C GLY A 129 -0.33 4.11 2.64
N LEU A 130 0.03 3.29 3.63
CA LEU A 130 -0.92 2.74 4.59
C LEU A 130 -1.29 3.75 5.68
N SER A 131 -0.47 4.79 5.88
CA SER A 131 -0.76 5.87 6.82
C SER A 131 -1.69 6.93 6.20
N PRO A 132 -2.68 7.48 6.93
CA PRO A 132 -3.54 8.56 6.44
C PRO A 132 -2.77 9.82 5.98
N MET A 133 -1.68 10.15 6.67
CA MET A 133 -0.85 11.33 6.38
C MET A 133 0.00 11.14 5.12
N ASP A 134 0.46 9.92 4.86
CA ASP A 134 1.19 9.62 3.63
C ASP A 134 0.22 9.50 2.45
N ARG A 135 -1.00 9.00 2.66
CA ARG A 135 -2.05 9.02 1.64
C ARG A 135 -2.36 10.45 1.19
N SER A 136 -2.52 11.39 2.12
CA SER A 136 -2.79 12.79 1.77
C SER A 136 -1.60 13.44 1.07
N ARG A 137 -0.36 13.12 1.46
CA ARG A 137 0.86 13.61 0.78
C ARG A 137 0.98 13.07 -0.65
N ILE A 138 0.76 11.77 -0.86
CA ILE A 138 0.81 11.15 -2.19
C ILE A 138 -0.30 11.72 -3.09
N LEU A 139 -1.53 11.84 -2.57
CA LEU A 139 -2.64 12.47 -3.30
C LEU A 139 -2.32 13.92 -3.66
N GLY A 140 -1.77 14.71 -2.73
CA GLY A 140 -1.36 16.10 -2.98
C GLY A 140 -0.25 16.24 -4.03
N ALA A 141 0.73 15.34 -4.00
CA ALA A 141 1.80 15.28 -5.00
C ALA A 141 1.26 14.86 -6.37
N ALA A 142 0.37 13.86 -6.43
CA ALA A 142 -0.26 13.40 -7.67
C ALA A 142 -1.16 14.49 -8.30
N THR A 143 -1.91 15.24 -7.48
CA THR A 143 -2.69 16.39 -7.98
C THR A 143 -1.80 17.51 -8.52
N SER A 144 -0.64 17.74 -7.89
CA SER A 144 0.31 18.76 -8.36
C SER A 144 1.00 18.34 -9.66
N ALA A 145 1.37 17.06 -9.80
CA ALA A 145 1.95 16.51 -11.02
C ALA A 145 0.97 16.53 -12.20
N MET A 146 -0.31 16.21 -11.96
CA MET A 146 -1.36 16.34 -12.99
C MET A 146 -1.60 17.80 -13.39
N ALA A 147 -1.56 18.75 -12.44
CA ALA A 147 -1.67 20.17 -12.73
C ALA A 147 -0.45 20.73 -13.50
N ALA A 148 0.74 20.16 -13.29
CA ALA A 148 1.96 20.52 -14.02
C ALA A 148 1.95 19.97 -15.46
N ASN A 149 1.52 18.73 -15.67
CA ASN A 149 1.39 18.14 -17.02
C ASN A 149 0.25 18.77 -17.85
N GLY A 150 -0.74 19.41 -17.20
CA GLY A 150 -1.79 20.18 -17.89
C GLY A 150 -1.36 21.60 -18.31
N LYS A 151 -0.18 22.05 -17.88
CA LYS A 151 0.43 23.31 -18.34
C LYS A 151 1.53 23.00 -19.34
N SER A 152 1.13 22.58 -20.55
CA SER A 152 1.94 22.84 -21.73
C SER A 152 2.26 24.34 -21.74
N GLN A 153 3.54 24.70 -21.77
CA GLN A 153 3.94 26.10 -21.78
C GLN A 153 3.44 26.73 -23.09
N GLU A 154 2.66 27.81 -22.98
CA GLU A 154 2.41 28.74 -24.08
C GLU A 154 3.78 29.26 -24.58
N GLY A 155 4.35 28.57 -25.56
CA GLY A 155 5.71 28.78 -26.03
C GLY A 155 6.23 27.70 -26.99
N ASP A 156 5.71 26.46 -26.89
CA ASP A 156 6.14 25.35 -27.76
C ASP A 156 5.54 25.39 -29.18
N GLU A 157 4.50 26.19 -29.44
CA GLU A 157 3.90 26.29 -30.79
C GLU A 157 4.75 27.08 -31.80
N LEU A 158 5.81 27.76 -31.36
CA LEU A 158 6.69 28.54 -32.24
C LEU A 158 7.84 27.73 -32.85
N ASP A 159 8.13 26.52 -32.35
CA ASP A 159 9.21 25.67 -32.85
C ASP A 159 8.74 24.70 -33.96
N ASP A 160 7.43 24.58 -34.18
CA ASP A 160 6.80 23.72 -35.21
C ASP A 160 6.60 24.44 -36.56
N LEU A 161 7.18 25.65 -36.72
CA LEU A 161 7.02 26.54 -37.89
C LEU A 161 8.35 26.96 -38.55
N MET A 162 9.48 26.32 -38.24
CA MET A 162 10.73 26.40 -39.01
C MET A 162 11.02 25.10 -39.76
#